data_AF-A0AB74HJE8-F1
#
_entry.id   AF-A0AB74HJE8-F1
#
_cell.length_a   1.000
_cell.length_b   1.000
_cell.length_c   1.000
_cell.angle_alpha   90.00
_cell.angle_beta   90.00
_cell.angle_gamma   90.00
#
_symmetry.space_group_name_H-M   'P 1'
#
loop_
_entity.id
_entity.type
_entity.pdbx_description
1 polymer ?
#
loop_
_entity_poly.entity_id
_entity_poly.type
_entity_poly.pdbx_seq_one_letter_code
_entity_poly.pdbx_strand_id
1 'polypeptide(L)'
;MLFSKRNSQKEIEIFPYDNTLPDRLRKQLYHLLVEVYQIETRRGYATESSALYLLNQPNLFADVRQYICAEHGLLDFSDAPGYGKDFSDPISACLKFLLSCIESDWVVDMIELLFRFAVDFSLAGPETIKTLNMRFRENGVGLEFVEDQFIKIDSTILHTEAIKPALTLMHNAQFAGPLNEYLEAHGQYRDGDNKAAITSAAKSFESTMKTICQVNGWSTGKGTAAALIQALFDNQFLPSYYQTQLTSLRATLDGLPTVRNNNTGHGQGPTIVNTPDYLTQYALNLAGANITLLIKIYNESQK
;
A
#
# COMPACT_ATOMS: atom_id res chain seq x y z
N MET A 1 21.72 5.47 -2.34
CA MET A 1 21.21 6.60 -1.52
C MET A 1 20.08 6.06 -0.65
N LEU A 2 20.12 6.29 0.66
CA LEU A 2 19.15 5.79 1.65
C LEU A 2 17.73 6.38 1.49
N PHE A 3 16.71 5.67 1.99
CA PHE A 3 15.31 6.08 1.96
C PHE A 3 15.09 7.46 2.62
N SER A 4 15.67 7.72 3.79
CA SER A 4 15.55 9.01 4.49
C SER A 4 16.06 10.18 3.64
N LYS A 5 17.19 9.99 2.93
CA LYS A 5 17.77 11.00 2.04
C LYS A 5 16.89 11.26 0.82
N ARG A 6 16.31 10.20 0.25
CA ARG A 6 15.37 10.32 -0.89
C ARG A 6 14.09 11.08 -0.51
N ASN A 7 13.70 11.09 0.76
CA ASN A 7 12.38 11.57 1.22
C ASN A 7 12.43 12.76 2.19
N SER A 8 13.51 13.55 2.16
CA SER A 8 13.72 14.68 3.10
C SER A 8 12.71 15.84 3.00
N GLN A 9 11.86 15.88 1.97
CA GLN A 9 10.77 16.85 1.85
C GLN A 9 9.46 16.27 2.44
N LYS A 10 8.93 16.93 3.48
CA LYS A 10 7.60 16.63 4.02
C LYS A 10 6.53 17.15 3.05
N GLU A 11 5.94 16.26 2.25
CA GLU A 11 4.74 16.58 1.49
C GLU A 11 3.51 16.70 2.41
N ILE A 12 2.50 17.46 1.95
CA ILE A 12 1.23 17.65 2.64
C ILE A 12 0.51 16.29 2.68
N GLU A 13 0.33 15.75 3.89
CA GLU A 13 -0.35 14.47 4.13
C GLU A 13 -1.85 14.58 3.82
N ILE A 14 -2.22 14.20 2.60
CA ILE A 14 -3.63 14.02 2.17
C ILE A 14 -4.12 12.60 2.50
N PHE A 15 -3.23 11.69 2.93
CA PHE A 15 -3.52 10.27 3.13
C PHE A 15 -3.47 9.86 4.61
N PRO A 16 -4.28 8.88 5.06
CA PRO A 16 -4.30 8.40 6.45
C PRO A 16 -3.12 7.49 6.84
N TYR A 17 -1.98 7.55 6.13
CA TYR A 17 -0.81 6.76 6.49
C TYR A 17 0.08 7.56 7.44
N ASP A 18 0.25 7.03 8.65
CA ASP A 18 1.22 7.54 9.61
C ASP A 18 2.62 7.18 9.09
N ASN A 19 3.49 8.17 8.94
CA ASN A 19 4.89 7.96 8.56
C ASN A 19 5.71 7.33 9.71
N THR A 20 5.11 7.09 10.87
CA THR A 20 5.72 6.32 11.94
C THR A 20 5.54 4.81 11.74
N LEU A 21 6.59 4.03 12.02
CA LEU A 21 6.52 2.57 12.01
C LEU A 21 5.89 2.08 13.32
N PRO A 22 4.69 1.47 13.32
CA PRO A 22 4.04 1.02 14.54
C PRO A 22 4.77 -0.15 15.20
N ASP A 23 4.67 -0.28 16.53
CA ASP A 23 5.27 -1.39 17.30
C ASP A 23 4.91 -2.77 16.76
N ARG A 24 3.66 -2.94 16.30
CA ARG A 24 3.19 -4.19 15.71
C ARG A 24 3.99 -4.54 14.46
N LEU A 25 4.17 -3.57 13.56
CA LEU A 25 4.96 -3.75 12.33
C LEU A 25 6.42 -4.06 12.66
N ARG A 26 7.03 -3.31 13.57
CA ARG A 26 8.43 -3.53 14.00
C ARG A 26 8.66 -4.96 14.49
N LYS A 27 7.74 -5.51 15.27
CA LYS A 27 7.78 -6.91 15.74
C LYS A 27 7.60 -7.91 14.59
N GLN A 28 6.69 -7.63 13.64
CA GLN A 28 6.54 -8.49 12.46
C GLN A 28 7.80 -8.50 11.60
N LEU A 29 8.43 -7.34 11.39
CA LEU A 29 9.68 -7.21 10.66
C LEU A 29 10.85 -7.88 11.38
N TYR A 30 10.88 -7.82 12.72
CA TYR A 30 11.86 -8.55 13.53
C TYR A 30 11.77 -10.05 13.23
N HIS A 31 10.56 -10.62 13.27
CA HIS A 31 10.37 -12.04 13.00
C HIS A 31 10.74 -12.40 11.55
N LEU A 32 10.41 -11.54 10.59
CA LEU A 32 10.74 -11.74 9.18
C LEU A 32 12.26 -11.72 8.96
N LEU A 33 13.00 -10.78 9.56
CA LEU A 33 14.47 -10.74 9.48
C LEU A 33 15.10 -11.96 10.16
N VAL A 34 14.57 -12.38 11.31
CA VAL A 34 15.03 -13.60 12.00
C VAL A 34 14.87 -14.83 11.10
N GLU A 35 13.76 -14.93 10.38
CA GLU A 35 13.52 -16.01 9.42
C GLU A 35 14.46 -15.93 8.21
N VAL A 36 14.53 -14.78 7.54
CA VAL A 36 15.35 -14.55 6.33
C VAL A 36 16.83 -14.84 6.58
N TYR A 37 17.36 -14.40 7.72
CA TYR A 37 18.76 -14.60 8.07
C TYR A 37 18.99 -15.85 8.94
N GLN A 38 17.97 -16.67 9.20
CA GLN A 38 18.06 -17.86 10.03
C GLN A 38 18.79 -17.58 11.36
N ILE A 39 18.32 -16.54 12.07
CA ILE A 39 18.96 -16.05 13.28
C ILE A 39 18.51 -16.89 14.49
N GLU A 40 19.46 -17.46 15.22
CA GLU A 40 19.20 -18.13 16.48
C GLU A 40 19.45 -17.18 17.67
N THR A 41 18.40 -16.88 18.42
CA THR A 41 18.50 -16.10 19.66
C THR A 41 18.49 -17.04 20.87
N ARG A 42 19.66 -17.34 21.45
CA ARG A 42 19.80 -18.18 22.64
C ARG A 42 20.10 -17.31 23.86
N ARG A 43 19.34 -17.49 24.96
CA ARG A 43 19.61 -16.75 26.20
C ARG A 43 21.04 -17.04 26.71
N GLY A 44 21.86 -16.01 26.80
CA GLY A 44 23.21 -16.07 27.36
C GLY A 44 24.33 -16.44 26.38
N TYR A 45 24.04 -16.58 25.08
CA TYR A 45 25.03 -16.81 24.02
C TYR A 45 25.00 -15.67 23.00
N ALA A 46 26.07 -15.53 22.20
CA ALA A 46 26.09 -14.64 21.06
C ALA A 46 24.97 -15.02 20.07
N THR A 47 24.36 -14.03 19.44
CA THR A 47 23.35 -14.26 18.42
C THR A 47 24.06 -14.68 17.13
N GLU A 48 23.63 -15.79 16.53
CA GLU A 48 24.29 -16.36 15.36
C GLU A 48 23.30 -16.44 14.18
N SER A 49 23.83 -16.34 12.96
CA SER A 49 23.08 -16.52 11.72
C SER A 49 23.73 -17.62 10.88
N SER A 50 23.04 -18.75 10.73
CA SER A 50 23.52 -19.84 9.87
C SER A 50 23.56 -19.41 8.40
N ALA A 51 22.63 -18.56 7.96
CA ALA A 51 22.61 -18.03 6.61
C ALA A 51 23.88 -17.22 6.30
N LEU A 52 24.27 -16.30 7.18
CA LEU A 52 25.48 -15.48 6.99
C LEU A 52 26.76 -16.30 7.08
N TYR A 53 26.79 -17.30 7.96
CA TYR A 53 27.91 -18.24 8.02
C TYR A 53 28.09 -18.99 6.69
N LEU A 54 27.01 -19.54 6.13
CA LEU A 54 27.04 -20.27 4.85
C LEU A 54 27.42 -19.38 3.67
N LEU A 55 27.01 -18.11 3.67
CA LEU A 55 27.35 -17.15 2.63
C LEU A 55 28.76 -16.55 2.81
N ASN A 56 29.47 -16.87 3.90
CA ASN A 56 30.73 -16.25 4.29
C ASN A 56 30.62 -14.72 4.42
N GLN A 57 29.52 -14.24 5.02
CA GLN A 57 29.21 -12.82 5.25
C GLN A 57 28.96 -12.53 6.74
N PRO A 58 29.87 -12.92 7.67
CA PRO A 58 29.62 -12.82 9.11
C PRO A 58 29.50 -11.37 9.62
N ASN A 59 30.03 -10.41 8.87
CA ASN A 59 30.09 -9.00 9.29
C ASN A 59 28.93 -8.15 8.77
N LEU A 60 27.98 -8.70 7.99
CA LEU A 60 26.91 -7.91 7.36
C LEU A 60 26.21 -6.95 8.35
N PHE A 61 25.79 -7.45 9.51
CA PHE A 61 25.09 -6.63 10.49
C PHE A 61 26.00 -5.56 11.13
N ALA A 62 27.30 -5.83 11.26
CA ALA A 62 28.27 -4.84 11.70
C ALA A 62 28.46 -3.74 10.64
N ASP A 63 28.54 -4.13 9.37
CA ASP A 63 28.69 -3.20 8.24
C ASP A 63 27.45 -2.32 8.09
N VAL A 64 26.25 -2.91 8.16
CA VAL A 64 24.97 -2.18 8.14
C VAL A 64 24.88 -1.22 9.32
N ARG A 65 25.21 -1.67 10.53
CA ARG A 65 25.23 -0.80 11.72
C ARG A 65 26.18 0.38 11.52
N GLN A 66 27.41 0.13 11.08
CA GLN A 66 28.39 1.18 10.85
C GLN A 66 27.91 2.18 9.80
N TYR A 67 27.28 1.68 8.72
CA TYR A 67 26.74 2.52 7.67
C TYR A 67 25.60 3.41 8.19
N ILE A 68 24.63 2.85 8.92
CA ILE A 68 23.53 3.63 9.53
C ILE A 68 24.09 4.69 10.50
N CYS A 69 25.05 4.33 11.36
CA CYS A 69 25.68 5.29 12.25
C CYS A 69 26.35 6.44 11.46
N ALA A 70 27.16 6.12 10.46
CA ALA A 70 27.86 7.12 9.65
C ALA A 70 26.88 8.04 8.91
N GLU A 71 25.82 7.48 8.33
CA GLU A 71 24.84 8.22 7.53
C GLU A 71 23.99 9.19 8.36
N HIS A 72 23.66 8.82 9.60
CA HIS A 72 22.87 9.65 10.51
C HIS A 72 23.70 10.43 11.55
N GLY A 73 25.03 10.35 11.48
CA GLY A 73 25.93 11.09 12.37
C GLY A 73 25.96 10.57 13.81
N LEU A 74 25.76 9.26 14.00
CA LEU A 74 25.82 8.59 15.30
C LEU A 74 27.22 8.02 15.53
N LEU A 75 27.72 8.05 16.77
CA LEU A 75 28.95 7.34 17.15
C LEU A 75 28.68 5.83 17.20
N ASP A 76 27.57 5.46 17.83
CA ASP A 76 27.02 4.11 17.86
C ASP A 76 25.50 4.16 18.06
N PHE A 77 24.82 3.01 18.20
CA PHE A 77 23.37 3.01 18.32
C PHE A 77 22.87 3.58 19.66
N SER A 78 23.72 3.76 20.68
CA SER A 78 23.31 4.42 21.92
C SER A 78 22.97 5.91 21.74
N ASP A 79 23.50 6.54 20.70
CA ASP A 79 23.10 7.91 20.30
C ASP A 79 21.73 7.93 19.60
N ALA A 80 21.21 6.78 19.17
CA ALA A 80 19.94 6.71 18.48
C ALA A 80 18.75 6.95 19.45
N PRO A 81 17.78 7.80 19.09
CA PRO A 81 16.62 8.09 19.94
C PRO A 81 15.85 6.83 20.35
N GLY A 82 15.68 6.62 21.66
CA GLY A 82 14.92 5.49 22.23
C GLY A 82 15.67 4.16 22.37
N TYR A 83 16.90 4.05 21.85
CA TYR A 83 17.66 2.80 21.86
C TYR A 83 18.29 2.46 23.22
N GLY A 84 18.76 3.48 23.96
CA GLY A 84 19.41 3.31 25.26
C GLY A 84 20.79 2.66 25.15
N LYS A 85 21.08 1.64 25.99
CA LYS A 85 22.41 0.98 25.98
C LYS A 85 22.61 0.10 24.74
N ASP A 86 23.78 0.24 24.11
CA ASP A 86 24.18 -0.55 22.96
C ASP A 86 24.68 -1.96 23.31
N PHE A 87 24.58 -2.85 22.33
CA PHE A 87 25.06 -4.22 22.38
C PHE A 87 26.38 -4.36 21.62
N SER A 88 27.26 -5.20 22.15
CA SER A 88 28.50 -5.60 21.46
C SER A 88 28.21 -6.50 20.26
N ASP A 89 27.13 -7.28 20.33
CA ASP A 89 26.71 -8.18 19.26
C ASP A 89 25.96 -7.41 18.15
N PRO A 90 26.47 -7.34 16.92
CA PRO A 90 25.87 -6.51 15.86
C PRO A 90 24.47 -6.95 15.44
N ILE A 91 24.19 -8.26 15.43
CA ILE A 91 22.86 -8.77 15.05
C ILE A 91 21.82 -8.31 16.08
N SER A 92 22.09 -8.54 17.37
CA SER A 92 21.23 -8.07 18.46
C SER A 92 21.11 -6.56 18.46
N ALA A 93 22.19 -5.85 18.09
CA ALA A 93 22.18 -4.41 18.02
C ALA A 93 21.17 -3.89 16.99
N CYS A 94 21.23 -4.38 15.75
CA CYS A 94 20.28 -4.02 14.68
C CYS A 94 18.85 -4.48 14.97
N LEU A 95 18.67 -5.69 15.50
CA LEU A 95 17.33 -6.18 15.85
C LEU A 95 16.69 -5.34 16.97
N LYS A 96 17.46 -4.90 17.96
CA LYS A 96 16.96 -3.92 18.95
C LYS A 96 16.71 -2.56 18.30
N PHE A 97 17.48 -2.16 17.30
CA PHE A 97 17.36 -0.85 16.68
C PHE A 97 16.01 -0.73 15.97
N LEU A 98 15.64 -1.80 15.24
CA LEU A 98 14.32 -1.98 14.66
C LEU A 98 13.19 -1.83 15.70
N LEU A 99 13.39 -2.34 16.92
CA LEU A 99 12.35 -2.36 17.95
C LEU A 99 12.28 -1.09 18.80
N SER A 100 13.38 -0.36 18.96
CA SER A 100 13.50 0.71 19.96
C SER A 100 13.82 2.08 19.39
N CYS A 101 14.36 2.19 18.17
CA CYS A 101 14.66 3.49 17.56
C CYS A 101 13.37 4.24 17.25
N ILE A 102 13.22 5.45 17.79
CA ILE A 102 12.02 6.29 17.60
C ILE A 102 11.94 6.81 16.16
N GLU A 103 13.09 7.12 15.55
CA GLU A 103 13.17 7.63 14.19
C GLU A 103 12.86 6.53 13.17
N SER A 104 11.65 6.59 12.63
CA SER A 104 11.09 5.55 11.75
C SER A 104 11.83 5.49 10.40
N ASP A 105 12.24 6.62 9.84
CA ASP A 105 13.01 6.66 8.59
C ASP A 105 14.36 5.95 8.71
N TRP A 106 15.04 6.07 9.85
CA TRP A 106 16.34 5.42 10.08
C TRP A 106 16.17 3.89 10.18
N VAL A 107 15.05 3.46 10.74
CA VAL A 107 14.68 2.04 10.80
C VAL A 107 14.39 1.50 9.41
N VAL A 108 13.67 2.26 8.57
CA VAL A 108 13.43 1.90 7.17
C VAL A 108 14.73 1.83 6.37
N ASP A 109 15.66 2.76 6.58
CA ASP A 109 16.99 2.72 5.95
C ASP A 109 17.73 1.42 6.28
N MET A 110 17.73 1.01 7.55
CA MET A 110 18.36 -0.25 7.97
C MET A 110 17.66 -1.46 7.35
N ILE A 111 16.32 -1.50 7.37
CA ILE A 111 15.54 -2.59 6.76
C ILE A 111 15.82 -2.67 5.25
N GLU A 112 15.87 -1.53 4.55
CA GLU A 112 16.17 -1.48 3.11
C GLU A 112 17.50 -2.14 2.79
N LEU A 113 18.56 -1.80 3.53
CA LEU A 113 19.89 -2.36 3.31
C LEU A 113 19.92 -3.87 3.53
N LEU A 114 19.26 -4.34 4.60
CA LEU A 114 19.16 -5.77 4.89
C LEU A 114 18.38 -6.49 3.80
N PHE A 115 17.20 -6.00 3.41
CA PHE A 115 16.42 -6.65 2.35
C PHE A 115 17.08 -6.59 0.98
N ARG A 116 17.78 -5.51 0.62
CA ARG A 116 18.59 -5.44 -0.60
C ARG A 116 19.63 -6.56 -0.61
N PHE A 117 20.42 -6.68 0.45
CA PHE A 117 21.38 -7.78 0.57
C PHE A 117 20.69 -9.15 0.51
N ALA A 118 19.55 -9.31 1.18
CA ALA A 118 18.83 -10.57 1.20
C ALA A 118 18.34 -10.97 -0.19
N VAL A 119 17.92 -10.02 -1.03
CA VAL A 119 17.56 -10.27 -2.43
C VAL A 119 18.79 -10.63 -3.24
N ASP A 120 19.87 -9.84 -3.14
CA ASP A 120 21.13 -10.06 -3.87
C ASP A 120 21.71 -11.47 -3.63
N PHE A 121 21.59 -11.97 -2.40
CA PHE A 121 22.08 -13.29 -1.99
C PHE A 121 20.99 -14.38 -1.98
N SER A 122 19.81 -14.11 -2.56
CA SER A 122 18.70 -15.06 -2.66
C SER A 122 18.20 -15.62 -1.31
N LEU A 123 18.41 -14.89 -0.22
CA LEU A 123 17.82 -15.16 1.10
C LEU A 123 16.36 -14.73 1.16
N ALA A 124 15.99 -13.68 0.43
CA ALA A 124 14.63 -13.20 0.30
C ALA A 124 14.14 -13.36 -1.15
N GLY A 125 13.17 -14.26 -1.36
CA GLY A 125 12.54 -14.47 -2.66
C GLY A 125 11.27 -13.63 -2.84
N PRO A 126 10.56 -13.79 -3.98
CA PRO A 126 9.34 -13.05 -4.28
C PRO A 126 8.25 -13.15 -3.21
N GLU A 127 8.06 -14.33 -2.59
CA GLU A 127 7.05 -14.50 -1.52
C GLU A 127 7.46 -13.80 -0.22
N THR A 128 8.76 -13.70 0.07
CA THR A 128 9.28 -12.94 1.22
C THR A 128 9.03 -11.45 1.02
N ILE A 129 9.33 -10.92 -0.17
CA ILE A 129 9.09 -9.51 -0.52
C ILE A 129 7.60 -9.19 -0.52
N LYS A 130 6.77 -10.09 -1.04
CA LYS A 130 5.31 -9.97 -0.95
C LYS A 130 4.82 -9.95 0.49
N THR A 131 5.39 -10.78 1.36
CA THR A 131 5.08 -10.79 2.79
C THR A 131 5.49 -9.47 3.46
N LEU A 132 6.70 -8.96 3.14
CA LEU A 132 7.18 -7.66 3.59
C LEU A 132 6.19 -6.55 3.25
N ASN A 133 5.86 -6.40 1.96
CA ASN A 133 4.93 -5.37 1.47
C ASN A 133 3.52 -5.52 2.07
N MET A 134 3.05 -6.75 2.22
CA MET A 134 1.79 -7.04 2.90
C MET A 134 1.79 -6.55 4.36
N ARG A 135 2.90 -6.71 5.11
CA ARG A 135 2.99 -6.21 6.49
C ARG A 135 2.95 -4.69 6.57
N PHE A 136 3.64 -3.99 5.68
CA PHE A 136 3.56 -2.53 5.60
C PHE A 136 2.11 -2.08 5.36
N ARG A 137 1.45 -2.69 4.37
CA ARG A 137 0.04 -2.42 4.05
C ARG A 137 -0.90 -2.68 5.22
N GLU A 138 -0.85 -3.87 5.85
CA GLU A 138 -1.73 -4.25 6.97
C GLU A 138 -1.61 -3.32 8.18
N ASN A 139 -0.46 -2.65 8.34
CA ASN A 139 -0.24 -1.70 9.41
C ASN A 139 -0.50 -0.24 8.99
N GLY A 140 -1.01 -0.01 7.77
CA GLY A 140 -1.28 1.34 7.28
C GLY A 140 -0.02 2.17 7.11
N VAL A 141 1.11 1.53 6.75
CA VAL A 141 2.34 2.24 6.39
C VAL A 141 2.46 2.23 4.89
N GLY A 142 2.46 3.42 4.29
CA GLY A 142 2.43 3.65 2.85
C GLY A 142 3.75 3.39 2.13
N LEU A 143 4.42 2.27 2.42
CA LEU A 143 5.70 1.89 1.83
C LEU A 143 5.60 0.56 1.10
N GLU A 144 6.32 0.45 0.00
CA GLU A 144 6.45 -0.78 -0.79
C GLU A 144 7.93 -1.00 -1.16
N PHE A 145 8.43 -2.22 -0.97
CA PHE A 145 9.75 -2.62 -1.42
C PHE A 145 9.68 -3.15 -2.86
N VAL A 146 10.31 -2.43 -3.79
CA VAL A 146 10.32 -2.73 -5.23
C VAL A 146 11.72 -2.42 -5.76
N GLU A 147 12.29 -3.33 -6.57
CA GLU A 147 13.62 -3.14 -7.19
C GLU A 147 14.68 -2.67 -6.17
N ASP A 148 14.80 -3.42 -5.07
CA ASP A 148 15.83 -3.25 -4.05
C ASP A 148 15.77 -1.95 -3.24
N GLN A 149 14.62 -1.29 -3.20
CA GLN A 149 14.40 -0.07 -2.42
C GLN A 149 12.95 0.07 -1.95
N PHE A 150 12.75 0.81 -0.85
CA PHE A 150 11.43 1.28 -0.45
C PHE A 150 11.03 2.52 -1.25
N ILE A 151 9.82 2.47 -1.78
CA ILE A 151 9.12 3.61 -2.39
C ILE A 151 7.90 3.97 -1.53
N LYS A 152 7.55 5.26 -1.47
CA LYS A 152 6.28 5.68 -0.87
C LYS A 152 5.14 5.41 -1.86
N ILE A 153 4.06 4.77 -1.42
CA ILE A 153 2.90 4.47 -2.26
C ILE A 153 2.32 5.76 -2.85
N ASP A 154 2.34 6.84 -2.07
CA ASP A 154 1.77 8.13 -2.47
C ASP A 154 2.59 8.90 -3.50
N SER A 155 3.84 8.47 -3.72
CA SER A 155 4.77 8.93 -4.76
C SER A 155 4.63 8.14 -6.08
N THR A 156 3.83 7.07 -6.10
CA THR A 156 3.57 6.34 -7.35
C THR A 156 2.79 7.23 -8.31
N ILE A 157 3.11 7.13 -9.61
CA ILE A 157 2.46 7.92 -10.68
C ILE A 157 0.95 7.80 -10.57
N LEU A 158 0.46 6.57 -10.41
CA LEU A 158 -0.97 6.32 -10.42
C LEU A 158 -1.66 6.91 -9.18
N HIS A 159 -1.00 6.87 -8.02
CA HIS A 159 -1.52 7.53 -6.83
C HIS A 159 -1.55 9.06 -6.99
N THR A 160 -0.48 9.63 -7.53
CA THR A 160 -0.35 11.08 -7.75
C THR A 160 -1.32 11.61 -8.79
N GLU A 161 -1.54 10.87 -9.88
CA GLU A 161 -2.30 11.33 -11.04
C GLU A 161 -3.78 10.91 -11.03
N ALA A 162 -4.16 9.87 -10.28
CA ALA A 162 -5.53 9.37 -10.25
C ALA A 162 -6.16 9.36 -8.84
N ILE A 163 -5.44 8.91 -7.81
CA ILE A 163 -6.01 8.71 -6.47
C ILE A 163 -6.05 10.03 -5.68
N LYS A 164 -4.93 10.77 -5.57
CA LYS A 164 -4.87 12.08 -4.91
C LYS A 164 -5.90 13.06 -5.52
N PRO A 165 -6.05 13.17 -6.85
CA PRO A 165 -7.08 14.01 -7.46
C PRO A 165 -8.50 13.56 -7.14
N ALA A 166 -8.80 12.25 -7.19
CA ALA A 166 -10.12 11.73 -6.86
C ALA A 166 -10.54 12.14 -5.43
N LEU A 167 -9.66 11.93 -4.45
CA LEU A 167 -9.90 12.28 -3.05
C LEU A 167 -10.10 13.79 -2.88
N THR A 168 -9.24 14.59 -3.50
CA THR A 168 -9.30 16.06 -3.43
C THR A 168 -10.60 16.59 -4.03
N LEU A 169 -11.02 16.07 -5.18
CA LEU A 169 -12.24 16.47 -5.86
C LEU A 169 -13.50 16.04 -5.10
N MET A 170 -13.47 14.86 -4.48
CA MET A 170 -14.59 14.32 -3.69
C MET A 170 -14.74 14.96 -2.31
N HIS A 171 -13.74 15.72 -1.83
CA HIS A 171 -13.80 16.42 -0.55
C HIS A 171 -14.87 17.53 -0.48
N ASN A 172 -15.50 17.85 -1.61
CA ASN A 172 -16.70 18.68 -1.64
C ASN A 172 -17.88 17.96 -0.95
N ALA A 173 -18.64 18.67 -0.12
CA ALA A 173 -19.79 18.12 0.63
C ALA A 173 -20.81 17.37 -0.26
N GLN A 174 -20.94 17.75 -1.54
CA GLN A 174 -21.81 17.06 -2.51
C GLN A 174 -21.37 15.61 -2.78
N PHE A 175 -20.08 15.30 -2.69
CA PHE A 175 -19.50 13.99 -2.98
C PHE A 175 -19.06 13.23 -1.72
N ALA A 176 -19.56 13.60 -0.54
CA ALA A 176 -19.20 12.96 0.73
C ALA A 176 -19.54 11.46 0.78
N GLY A 177 -20.65 11.05 0.18
CA GLY A 177 -21.03 9.63 0.07
C GLY A 177 -20.03 8.81 -0.77
N PRO A 178 -19.80 9.17 -2.04
CA PRO A 178 -18.77 8.56 -2.88
C PRO A 178 -17.38 8.56 -2.23
N LEU A 179 -16.99 9.65 -1.55
CA LEU A 179 -15.72 9.74 -0.84
C LEU A 179 -15.62 8.68 0.25
N ASN A 180 -16.65 8.55 1.09
CA ASN A 180 -16.66 7.61 2.19
C ASN A 180 -16.53 6.17 1.69
N GLU A 181 -17.23 5.81 0.61
CA GLU A 181 -17.14 4.48 -0.01
C GLU A 181 -15.75 4.22 -0.63
N TYR A 182 -15.10 5.25 -1.19
CA TYR A 182 -13.76 5.11 -1.74
C TYR A 182 -12.70 4.94 -0.64
N LEU A 183 -12.82 5.69 0.44
CA LEU A 183 -11.97 5.54 1.62
C LEU A 183 -12.18 4.18 2.28
N GLU A 184 -13.43 3.70 2.36
CA GLU A 184 -13.75 2.35 2.83
C GLU A 184 -13.08 1.28 1.95
N ALA A 185 -13.09 1.44 0.62
CA ALA A 185 -12.43 0.53 -0.30
C ALA A 185 -10.91 0.42 -0.04
N HIS A 186 -10.24 1.55 0.16
CA HIS A 186 -8.82 1.59 0.52
C HIS A 186 -8.56 1.01 1.92
N GLY A 187 -9.46 1.23 2.88
CA GLY A 187 -9.39 0.62 4.21
C GLY A 187 -9.52 -0.90 4.16
N GLN A 188 -10.47 -1.44 3.38
CA GLN A 188 -10.64 -2.88 3.18
C GLN A 188 -9.43 -3.51 2.48
N TYR A 189 -8.85 -2.81 1.49
CA TYR A 189 -7.63 -3.26 0.84
C TYR A 189 -6.44 -3.29 1.79
N ARG A 190 -6.32 -2.26 2.64
CA ARG A 190 -5.33 -2.18 3.72
C ARG A 190 -5.45 -3.39 4.65
N ASP A 191 -6.68 -3.74 5.03
CA ASP A 191 -6.99 -4.83 5.96
C ASP A 191 -6.92 -6.23 5.29
N GLY A 192 -6.59 -6.31 3.99
CA GLY A 192 -6.45 -7.54 3.23
C GLY A 192 -7.77 -8.14 2.71
N ASP A 193 -8.90 -7.46 2.90
CA ASP A 193 -10.19 -7.86 2.34
C ASP A 193 -10.35 -7.33 0.91
N ASN A 194 -9.64 -7.99 0.01
CA ASN A 194 -9.59 -7.64 -1.40
C ASN A 194 -10.96 -7.70 -2.09
N LYS A 195 -11.83 -8.62 -1.67
CA LYS A 195 -13.16 -8.76 -2.27
C LYS A 195 -14.07 -7.59 -1.86
N ALA A 196 -14.07 -7.23 -0.58
CA ALA A 196 -14.82 -6.08 -0.10
C ALA A 196 -14.28 -4.79 -0.73
N ALA A 197 -12.95 -4.63 -0.80
CA ALA A 197 -12.32 -3.45 -1.39
C ALA A 197 -12.79 -3.19 -2.83
N ILE A 198 -12.79 -4.20 -3.69
CA ILE A 198 -13.28 -4.06 -5.08
C ILE A 198 -14.76 -3.68 -5.09
N THR A 199 -15.56 -4.28 -4.22
CA THR A 199 -17.00 -4.00 -4.12
C THR A 199 -17.26 -2.54 -3.71
N SER A 200 -16.53 -2.04 -2.72
CA SER A 200 -16.67 -0.66 -2.23
C SER A 200 -16.14 0.36 -3.25
N ALA A 201 -15.09 0.01 -4.00
CA ALA A 201 -14.62 0.84 -5.11
C ALA A 201 -15.68 0.97 -6.23
N ALA A 202 -16.36 -0.13 -6.57
CA ALA A 202 -17.47 -0.12 -7.52
C ALA A 202 -18.66 0.71 -7.02
N LYS A 203 -19.00 0.60 -5.72
CA LYS A 203 -20.03 1.44 -5.09
C LYS A 203 -19.70 2.93 -5.19
N SER A 204 -18.47 3.32 -4.84
CA SER A 204 -18.04 4.72 -4.92
C SER A 204 -18.19 5.29 -6.34
N PHE A 205 -17.83 4.50 -7.36
CA PHE A 205 -18.04 4.88 -8.76
C PHE A 205 -19.53 5.04 -9.11
N GLU A 206 -20.38 4.12 -8.69
CA GLU A 206 -21.84 4.20 -8.87
C GLU A 206 -22.45 5.42 -8.15
N SER A 207 -22.08 5.62 -6.90
CA SER A 207 -22.51 6.76 -6.08
C SER A 207 -22.06 8.09 -6.68
N THR A 208 -20.89 8.15 -7.32
CA THR A 208 -20.45 9.36 -8.03
C THR A 208 -21.40 9.71 -9.16
N MET A 209 -21.78 8.74 -10.00
CA MET A 209 -22.76 8.97 -11.07
C MET A 209 -24.13 9.36 -10.51
N LYS A 210 -24.55 8.73 -9.41
CA LYS A 210 -25.81 9.02 -8.72
C LYS A 210 -25.86 10.44 -8.18
N THR A 211 -24.79 10.91 -7.53
CA THR A 211 -24.65 12.29 -7.06
C THR A 211 -24.78 13.28 -8.22
N ILE A 212 -24.07 13.05 -9.33
CA ILE A 212 -24.14 13.91 -10.51
C ILE A 212 -25.57 14.00 -11.05
N CYS A 213 -26.25 12.86 -11.23
CA CYS A 213 -27.63 12.84 -11.70
C CYS A 213 -28.57 13.56 -10.73
N GLN A 214 -28.41 13.35 -9.43
CA GLN A 214 -29.26 13.97 -8.41
C GLN A 214 -29.11 15.49 -8.39
N VAL A 215 -27.88 16.01 -8.44
CA VAL A 215 -27.62 17.46 -8.40
C VAL A 215 -28.16 18.14 -9.66
N ASN A 216 -28.12 17.46 -10.81
CA ASN A 216 -28.67 17.99 -12.07
C ASN A 216 -30.18 17.70 -12.26
N GLY A 217 -30.84 17.03 -11.31
CA GLY A 217 -32.26 16.69 -11.40
C GLY A 217 -32.61 15.66 -12.47
N TRP A 218 -31.66 14.83 -12.89
CA TRP A 218 -31.86 13.82 -13.93
C TRP A 218 -32.55 12.57 -13.37
N SER A 219 -33.51 12.03 -14.14
CA SER A 219 -34.19 10.79 -13.78
C SER A 219 -33.28 9.58 -13.99
N THR A 220 -33.08 8.78 -12.95
CA THR A 220 -32.18 7.60 -12.97
C THR A 220 -32.94 6.27 -13.03
N GLY A 221 -34.27 6.30 -13.27
CA GLY A 221 -35.10 5.11 -13.29
C GLY A 221 -34.96 4.25 -12.02
N LYS A 222 -34.56 2.98 -12.19
CA LYS A 222 -34.36 2.02 -11.08
C LYS A 222 -33.06 2.24 -10.26
N GLY A 223 -32.25 3.25 -10.61
CA GLY A 223 -31.03 3.57 -9.88
C GLY A 223 -29.93 2.52 -9.97
N THR A 224 -29.97 1.61 -10.95
CA THR A 224 -28.89 0.66 -11.22
C THR A 224 -27.74 1.37 -11.93
N ALA A 225 -26.50 0.89 -11.79
CA ALA A 225 -25.36 1.44 -12.54
C ALA A 225 -25.61 1.55 -14.05
N ALA A 226 -26.28 0.59 -14.68
CA ALA A 226 -26.64 0.69 -16.10
C ALA A 226 -27.62 1.84 -16.40
N ALA A 227 -28.61 2.06 -15.54
CA ALA A 227 -29.54 3.18 -15.67
C ALA A 227 -28.87 4.54 -15.40
N LEU A 228 -27.92 4.59 -14.46
CA LEU A 228 -27.11 5.78 -14.19
C LEU A 228 -26.23 6.13 -15.39
N ILE A 229 -25.54 5.15 -15.97
CA ILE A 229 -24.74 5.34 -17.19
C ILE A 229 -25.63 5.88 -18.31
N GLN A 230 -26.80 5.27 -18.55
CA GLN A 230 -27.73 5.73 -19.58
C GLN A 230 -28.18 7.19 -19.33
N ALA A 231 -28.50 7.54 -18.08
CA ALA A 231 -28.91 8.90 -17.73
C ALA A 231 -27.83 9.95 -18.02
N LEU A 232 -26.54 9.64 -17.83
CA LEU A 232 -25.45 10.54 -18.20
C LEU A 232 -25.42 10.82 -19.72
N PHE A 233 -25.67 9.80 -20.55
CA PHE A 233 -25.67 9.96 -22.00
C PHE A 233 -26.93 10.63 -22.53
N ASP A 234 -28.10 10.30 -21.99
CA ASP A 234 -29.37 10.93 -22.38
C ASP A 234 -29.35 12.45 -22.15
N ASN A 235 -28.60 12.89 -21.13
CA ASN A 235 -28.41 14.31 -20.79
C ASN A 235 -27.15 14.94 -21.39
N GLN A 236 -26.49 14.27 -22.34
CA GLN A 236 -25.29 14.76 -23.04
C GLN A 236 -24.13 15.16 -22.10
N PHE A 237 -24.09 14.60 -20.89
CA PHE A 237 -22.99 14.83 -19.95
C PHE A 237 -21.66 14.32 -20.51
N LEU A 238 -21.73 13.24 -21.29
CA LEU A 238 -20.62 12.65 -22.03
C LEU A 238 -21.00 12.44 -23.49
N PRO A 239 -20.05 12.61 -24.43
CA PRO A 239 -20.27 12.24 -25.83
C PRO A 239 -20.62 10.75 -25.98
N SER A 240 -21.59 10.43 -26.85
CA SER A 240 -22.14 9.06 -26.99
C SER A 240 -21.10 7.98 -27.29
N TYR A 241 -19.97 8.32 -27.91
CA TYR A 241 -18.89 7.37 -28.18
C TYR A 241 -18.17 6.86 -26.91
N TYR A 242 -18.38 7.48 -25.74
CA TYR A 242 -17.90 6.97 -24.44
C TYR A 242 -18.79 5.87 -23.83
N GLN A 243 -19.98 5.61 -24.38
CA GLN A 243 -20.97 4.73 -23.74
C GLN A 243 -20.50 3.28 -23.59
N THR A 244 -19.84 2.75 -24.62
CA THR A 244 -19.25 1.41 -24.55
C THR A 244 -18.18 1.34 -23.46
N GLN A 245 -17.33 2.36 -23.34
CA GLN A 245 -16.26 2.39 -22.34
C GLN A 245 -16.81 2.35 -20.91
N LEU A 246 -17.79 3.21 -20.57
CA LEU A 246 -18.39 3.23 -19.23
C LEU A 246 -19.12 1.91 -18.90
N THR A 247 -19.78 1.31 -19.90
CA THR A 247 -20.46 0.02 -19.73
C THR A 247 -19.45 -1.11 -19.48
N SER A 248 -18.35 -1.15 -20.24
CA SER A 248 -17.27 -2.12 -20.06
C SER A 248 -16.52 -1.94 -18.74
N LEU A 249 -16.33 -0.69 -18.30
CA LEU A 249 -15.75 -0.37 -16.99
C LEU A 249 -16.59 -0.97 -15.86
N ARG A 250 -17.90 -0.71 -15.86
CA ARG A 250 -18.83 -1.27 -14.87
C ARG A 250 -18.75 -2.79 -14.85
N ALA A 251 -18.85 -3.42 -16.02
CA ALA A 251 -18.76 -4.88 -16.14
C ALA A 251 -17.42 -5.43 -15.62
N THR A 252 -16.33 -4.68 -15.81
CA THR A 252 -15.00 -5.03 -15.30
C THR A 252 -14.97 -4.99 -13.78
N LEU A 253 -15.40 -3.89 -13.16
CA LEU A 253 -15.42 -3.73 -11.70
C LEU A 253 -16.29 -4.80 -11.03
N ASP A 254 -17.45 -5.13 -11.60
CA ASP A 254 -18.34 -6.19 -11.10
C ASP A 254 -17.74 -7.59 -11.28
N GLY A 255 -16.96 -7.80 -12.36
CA GLY A 255 -16.38 -9.08 -12.72
C GLY A 255 -15.13 -9.43 -11.91
N LEU A 256 -14.31 -8.45 -11.55
CA LEU A 256 -13.01 -8.66 -10.87
C LEU A 256 -13.08 -9.49 -9.57
N PRO A 257 -14.08 -9.33 -8.69
CA PRO A 257 -14.25 -10.21 -7.51
C PRO A 257 -14.47 -11.69 -7.85
N THR A 258 -14.87 -12.00 -9.09
CA THR A 258 -15.24 -13.35 -9.53
C THR A 258 -14.16 -14.05 -10.37
N VAL A 259 -13.13 -13.32 -10.83
CA VAL A 259 -12.09 -13.82 -11.76
C VAL A 259 -11.31 -15.03 -11.23
N ARG A 260 -11.21 -15.22 -9.90
CA ARG A 260 -10.60 -16.44 -9.33
C ARG A 260 -11.62 -17.49 -8.86
N ASN A 261 -12.87 -17.10 -8.60
CA ASN A 261 -13.96 -18.05 -8.35
C ASN A 261 -14.23 -18.93 -9.58
N ASN A 262 -14.05 -18.39 -10.79
CA ASN A 262 -14.27 -19.13 -12.05
C ASN A 262 -13.04 -19.93 -12.52
N ASN A 263 -11.83 -19.65 -12.02
CA ASN A 263 -10.62 -20.42 -12.36
C ASN A 263 -10.47 -21.70 -11.53
N THR A 264 -11.36 -21.94 -10.57
CA THR A 264 -11.62 -23.23 -9.95
C THR A 264 -13.01 -23.68 -10.39
N GLY A 265 -13.09 -24.53 -11.41
CA GLY A 265 -14.34 -24.94 -12.08
C GLY A 265 -15.37 -25.69 -11.22
N HIS A 266 -15.16 -25.76 -9.91
CA HIS A 266 -16.08 -26.32 -8.94
C HIS A 266 -16.11 -25.35 -7.75
N GLY A 267 -17.31 -25.00 -7.27
CA GLY A 267 -17.54 -23.95 -6.27
C GLY A 267 -16.58 -24.00 -5.08
N GLN A 268 -16.41 -22.87 -4.41
CA GLN A 268 -15.46 -22.71 -3.28
C GLN A 268 -15.52 -23.95 -2.38
N GLY A 269 -14.45 -24.77 -2.44
CA GLY A 269 -14.22 -25.80 -1.45
C GLY A 269 -14.05 -25.16 -0.06
N PRO A 270 -13.63 -25.92 0.96
CA PRO A 270 -13.52 -25.42 2.33
C PRO A 270 -12.50 -24.28 2.55
N THR A 271 -11.83 -23.79 1.50
CA THR A 271 -10.82 -22.73 1.55
C THR A 271 -11.34 -21.44 0.88
N ILE A 272 -11.47 -20.38 1.66
CA ILE A 272 -11.69 -19.01 1.15
C ILE A 272 -10.42 -18.58 0.42
N VAL A 273 -10.49 -18.41 -0.90
CA VAL A 273 -9.36 -17.93 -1.70
C VAL A 273 -9.55 -16.44 -1.98
N ASN A 274 -8.66 -15.61 -1.42
CA ASN A 274 -8.70 -14.17 -1.63
C ASN A 274 -8.37 -13.79 -3.07
N THR A 275 -9.07 -12.78 -3.59
CA THR A 275 -8.71 -12.12 -4.85
C THR A 275 -7.27 -11.62 -4.77
N PRO A 276 -6.41 -11.80 -5.79
CA PRO A 276 -5.05 -11.29 -5.77
C PRO A 276 -4.96 -9.76 -5.59
N ASP A 277 -3.90 -9.30 -4.93
CA ASP A 277 -3.67 -7.88 -4.66
C ASP A 277 -3.61 -7.03 -5.93
N TYR A 278 -2.96 -7.54 -6.99
CA TYR A 278 -2.83 -6.82 -8.26
C TYR A 278 -4.18 -6.57 -8.94
N LEU A 279 -5.17 -7.46 -8.78
CA LEU A 279 -6.53 -7.25 -9.30
C LEU A 279 -7.30 -6.21 -8.49
N THR A 280 -7.09 -6.20 -7.18
CA THR A 280 -7.71 -5.23 -6.27
C THR A 280 -7.15 -3.83 -6.50
N GLN A 281 -5.84 -3.72 -6.63
CA GLN A 281 -5.18 -2.47 -6.96
C GLN A 281 -5.63 -1.97 -8.34
N TYR A 282 -5.70 -2.85 -9.34
CA TYR A 282 -6.29 -2.51 -10.64
C TYR A 282 -7.72 -1.95 -10.52
N ALA A 283 -8.59 -2.55 -9.70
CA ALA A 283 -9.95 -2.06 -9.48
C ALA A 283 -9.99 -0.66 -8.81
N LEU A 284 -9.21 -0.47 -7.74
CA LEU A 284 -9.11 0.81 -7.01
C LEU A 284 -8.63 1.94 -7.92
N ASN A 285 -7.61 1.63 -8.73
CA ASN A 285 -7.00 2.52 -9.70
C ASN A 285 -7.98 2.93 -10.78
N LEU A 286 -8.67 1.94 -11.35
CA LEU A 286 -9.65 2.13 -12.41
C LEU A 286 -10.86 2.94 -11.91
N ALA A 287 -11.36 2.66 -10.70
CA ALA A 287 -12.42 3.44 -10.07
C ALA A 287 -11.97 4.90 -9.84
N GLY A 288 -10.80 5.11 -9.22
CA GLY A 288 -10.28 6.45 -8.91
C GLY A 288 -10.08 7.32 -10.16
N ALA A 289 -9.52 6.76 -11.24
CA ALA A 289 -9.32 7.48 -12.49
C ALA A 289 -10.67 7.93 -13.12
N ASN A 290 -11.68 7.06 -13.11
CA ASN A 290 -12.98 7.38 -13.71
C ASN A 290 -13.82 8.31 -12.83
N ILE A 291 -13.75 8.17 -11.50
CA ILE A 291 -14.34 9.14 -10.57
C ILE A 291 -13.75 10.54 -10.81
N THR A 292 -12.42 10.63 -10.92
CA THR A 292 -11.72 11.89 -11.23
C THR A 292 -12.22 12.50 -12.55
N LEU A 293 -12.34 11.69 -13.60
CA LEU A 293 -12.85 12.15 -14.89
C LEU A 293 -14.28 12.73 -14.76
N LEU A 294 -15.20 11.98 -14.15
CA LEU A 294 -16.59 12.40 -14.00
C LEU A 294 -16.72 13.68 -13.20
N ILE A 295 -15.99 13.83 -12.08
CA ILE A 295 -16.07 15.04 -11.26
C ILE A 295 -15.45 16.24 -11.97
N LYS A 296 -14.37 16.06 -12.75
CA LYS A 296 -13.79 17.14 -13.57
C LYS A 296 -14.79 17.65 -14.61
N ILE A 297 -15.44 16.76 -15.35
CA ILE A 297 -16.47 17.12 -16.35
C ILE A 297 -17.62 17.86 -15.67
N TYR A 298 -18.09 17.35 -14.52
CA TYR A 298 -19.12 18.01 -13.73
C TYR A 298 -18.70 19.42 -13.30
N ASN A 299 -17.51 19.60 -12.74
CA ASN A 299 -17.04 20.92 -12.31
C ASN A 299 -16.87 21.90 -13.49
N GLU A 300 -16.54 21.41 -14.68
CA GLU A 300 -16.50 22.23 -15.89
C GLU A 300 -17.90 22.63 -16.39
N SER A 301 -18.90 21.77 -16.23
CA SER A 301 -20.28 22.10 -16.63
C SER A 301 -21.00 23.07 -15.69
N GLN A 302 -20.46 23.30 -14.48
CA GLN A 302 -20.98 24.29 -13.52
C GLN A 302 -20.37 25.70 -13.68
N LYS A 303 -19.40 25.89 -14.57
CA LYS A 303 -18.77 27.19 -14.86
C LYS A 303 -19.54 27.96 -15.94
#